data_AF-A0A8H2ZXS9-F1
#
_entry.id   AF-A0A8H2ZXS9-F1
#
_cell.length_a   1.000
_cell.length_b   1.000
_cell.length_c   1.000
_cell.angle_alpha   90.00
_cell.angle_beta   90.00
_cell.angle_gamma   90.00
#
_symmetry.space_group_name_H-M   'P 1'
#
loop_
_entity.id
_entity.type
_entity.pdbx_description
1 polymer ?
#
loop_
_entity_poly.entity_id
_entity_poly.type
_entity_poly.pdbx_seq_one_letter_code
_entity_poly.pdbx_strand_id
1 'polypeptide(L)'
;MSSAGKGILLLAILGLLHAAYSAYEHLSLLKALDRPSRVPIDIAIESILAFAVFLFGVSLSSSELKEISWASEMRYRKIDDVHSRLGFASFNHRGKQLYGGKAPAE
;
A
#
# COMPACT_ATOMS: atom_id res chain seq x y z
N MET A 1 1.36 -1.24 5.29
CA MET A 1 2.38 -1.50 4.25
C MET A 1 3.69 -1.82 4.95
N SER A 2 4.18 -3.05 4.81
CA SER A 2 5.47 -3.45 5.38
C SER A 2 6.60 -2.56 4.82
N SER A 3 7.47 -2.04 5.69
CA SER A 3 8.64 -1.24 5.27
C SER A 3 9.55 -2.03 4.33
N ALA A 4 9.64 -3.35 4.51
CA ALA A 4 10.38 -4.25 3.64
C ALA A 4 9.78 -4.31 2.23
N GLY A 5 8.44 -4.41 2.12
CA GLY A 5 7.74 -4.41 0.83
C GLY A 5 7.98 -3.12 0.03
N LYS A 6 7.99 -1.97 0.71
CA LYS A 6 8.35 -0.68 0.09
C LYS A 6 9.79 -0.64 -0.42
N GLY A 7 10.73 -1.20 0.35
CA GLY A 7 12.14 -1.29 -0.05
C GLY A 7 12.33 -2.14 -1.31
N ILE A 8 11.71 -3.33 -1.34
CA ILE A 8 11.72 -4.22 -2.51
C ILE A 8 11.08 -3.54 -3.72
N LEU A 9 9.96 -2.86 -3.53
CA LEU A 9 9.28 -2.14 -4.62
C LEU A 9 10.15 -1.03 -5.22
N LEU A 10 10.84 -0.25 -4.38
CA LEU A 10 11.78 0.77 -4.85
C LEU A 10 12.93 0.18 -5.65
N LEU A 11 13.53 -0.91 -5.17
CA LEU A 11 14.60 -1.61 -5.90
C LEU A 11 14.11 -2.15 -7.24
N ALA A 12 12.90 -2.70 -7.30
CA ALA A 12 12.32 -3.21 -8.54
C ALA A 12 12.04 -2.09 -9.55
N ILE A 13 11.56 -0.93 -9.10
CA ILE A 13 11.36 0.25 -9.96
C ILE A 13 12.69 0.74 -10.53
N LEU A 14 13.73 0.82 -9.70
CA LEU A 14 15.07 1.20 -10.16
C LEU A 14 15.63 0.19 -11.17
N GLY A 15 15.44 -1.11 -10.95
CA GLY A 15 15.83 -2.16 -11.90
C GLY A 15 15.07 -2.06 -13.23
N LEU A 16 13.77 -1.79 -13.21
CA LEU A 16 12.98 -1.57 -14.43
C LEU A 16 13.42 -0.32 -15.19
N LEU A 17 13.72 0.78 -14.48
CA LEU A 17 14.24 2.01 -15.09
C LEU A 17 15.63 1.77 -15.70
N HIS A 18 16.48 1.01 -15.02
CA HIS A 18 17.79 0.62 -15.54
C HIS A 18 17.65 -0.18 -16.84
N ALA A 19 16.85 -1.25 -16.85
CA ALA A 19 16.62 -2.06 -18.04
C ALA A 19 15.98 -1.25 -19.18
N ALA A 20 15.06 -0.33 -18.87
CA ALA A 20 14.46 0.56 -19.87
C ALA A 20 15.48 1.52 -20.49
N TYR A 21 16.38 2.09 -19.68
CA TYR A 21 17.46 2.93 -20.16
C TYR A 21 18.44 2.14 -21.04
N SER A 22 18.84 0.94 -20.62
CA SER A 22 19.71 0.06 -21.41
C SER A 22 19.08 -0.31 -22.76
N ALA A 23 17.77 -0.62 -22.79
CA ALA A 23 17.05 -0.88 -24.03
C ALA A 23 17.02 0.37 -24.93
N TYR A 24 16.74 1.54 -24.36
CA TYR A 24 16.73 2.80 -25.09
C TYR A 24 18.09 3.11 -25.71
N GLU A 25 19.17 3.05 -24.92
CA GLU A 25 20.53 3.30 -25.39
C GLU A 25 20.89 2.34 -26.52
N HIS A 26 20.70 1.03 -26.31
CA HIS A 26 21.03 0.01 -27.30
C HIS A 26 20.29 0.21 -28.63
N LEU A 27 18.97 0.45 -28.57
CA LEU A 27 18.16 0.66 -29.77
C LEU A 27 18.47 2.00 -30.44
N SER A 28 18.79 3.04 -29.68
CA SER A 28 19.18 4.35 -30.22
C SER A 28 20.50 4.25 -31.02
N LEU A 29 21.47 3.48 -30.52
CA LEU A 29 22.75 3.24 -31.18
C LEU A 29 22.58 2.41 -32.45
N LEU A 30 21.78 1.33 -32.41
CA LEU A 30 21.50 0.53 -33.60
C LEU A 30 20.82 1.37 -34.68
N LYS A 31 19.88 2.25 -34.29
CA LYS A 31 19.22 3.16 -35.22
C LYS A 31 20.19 4.18 -35.82
N ALA A 32 21.12 4.72 -35.04
CA ALA A 32 22.15 5.65 -35.54
C ALA A 32 23.13 4.98 -36.52
N LEU A 33 23.37 3.68 -36.36
CA LEU A 33 24.25 2.87 -37.20
C LEU A 33 23.55 2.20 -38.39
N ASP A 34 22.27 2.49 -38.61
CA ASP A 34 21.41 1.85 -39.63
C ASP A 34 21.42 0.31 -39.55
N ARG A 35 21.47 -0.22 -38.33
CA ARG A 35 21.44 -1.65 -38.03
C ARG A 35 20.03 -2.09 -37.61
N PRO A 36 19.66 -3.37 -37.80
CA PRO A 36 18.35 -3.87 -37.41
C PRO A 36 18.14 -3.71 -35.90
N SER A 37 17.02 -3.09 -35.51
CA SER A 37 16.65 -2.87 -34.11
C SER A 37 16.19 -4.17 -33.46
N ARG A 38 17.09 -4.82 -32.72
CA ARG A 38 16.79 -6.02 -31.93
C ARG A 38 17.23 -5.79 -30.48
N VAL A 39 16.37 -6.16 -29.54
CA VAL A 39 16.72 -6.12 -28.10
C VAL A 39 17.55 -7.36 -27.75
N PRO A 40 18.71 -7.19 -27.10
CA PRO A 40 19.52 -8.26 -26.53
C PRO A 40 18.76 -9.10 -25.48
N ILE A 41 19.10 -10.39 -25.38
CA ILE A 41 18.40 -11.34 -24.50
C ILE A 41 18.64 -11.07 -23.01
N ASP A 42 19.81 -10.56 -22.66
CA ASP A 42 20.19 -10.11 -21.32
C ASP A 42 19.28 -8.98 -20.83
N ILE A 43 19.05 -7.93 -21.64
CA ILE A 43 18.13 -6.84 -21.30
C ILE A 43 16.69 -7.36 -21.15
N ALA A 44 16.28 -8.32 -21.98
CA ALA A 44 14.97 -8.95 -21.87
C ALA A 44 14.83 -9.74 -20.55
N ILE A 45 15.84 -10.53 -20.17
CA ILE A 45 15.88 -11.28 -18.92
C ILE A 45 15.88 -10.33 -17.71
N GLU A 46 16.68 -9.27 -17.74
CA GLU A 46 16.73 -8.25 -16.69
C GLU A 46 15.36 -7.59 -16.49
N SER A 47 14.70 -7.21 -17.59
CA SER A 47 13.35 -6.62 -17.56
C SER A 47 12.32 -7.57 -16.94
N ILE A 48 12.34 -8.85 -17.33
CA ILE A 48 11.42 -9.87 -16.80
C ILE A 48 11.67 -10.13 -15.32
N LEU A 49 12.93 -10.22 -14.90
CA LEU A 49 13.30 -10.41 -13.50
C LEU A 49 12.91 -9.20 -12.65
N ALA A 50 13.21 -7.98 -13.11
CA ALA A 50 12.82 -6.75 -12.42
C ALA A 50 11.29 -6.65 -12.29
N PHE A 51 10.55 -7.05 -13.33
CA PHE A 51 9.09 -7.11 -13.30
C PHE A 51 8.57 -8.17 -12.31
N ALA A 52 9.18 -9.36 -12.25
CA ALA A 52 8.79 -10.39 -11.29
C ALA A 52 9.00 -9.92 -9.84
N VAL A 53 10.13 -9.26 -9.56
CA VAL A 53 10.42 -8.66 -8.24
C VAL A 53 9.44 -7.53 -7.94
N PHE A 54 9.05 -6.73 -8.94
CA PHE A 54 8.03 -5.70 -8.79
C PHE A 54 6.68 -6.29 -8.35
N LEU A 55 6.19 -7.34 -9.03
CA LEU A 55 4.95 -8.02 -8.66
C LEU A 55 5.00 -8.57 -7.23
N PHE A 56 6.13 -9.17 -6.85
CA PHE A 56 6.34 -9.68 -5.51
C PHE A 56 6.34 -8.54 -4.46
N GLY A 57 7.04 -7.45 -4.74
CA GLY A 57 7.08 -6.26 -3.88
C GLY A 57 5.71 -5.63 -3.68
N VAL A 58 4.89 -5.54 -4.75
CA VAL A 58 3.50 -5.06 -4.67
C VAL A 58 2.65 -5.96 -3.77
N SER A 59 2.75 -7.29 -3.96
CA SER A 59 2.00 -8.26 -3.16
C SER A 59 2.36 -8.20 -1.67
N LEU A 60 3.61 -7.92 -1.31
CA LEU A 60 4.01 -7.77 0.10
C LEU A 60 3.63 -6.41 0.69
N SER A 61 3.34 -5.43 -0.16
CA SER A 61 2.96 -4.08 0.26
C SER A 61 1.47 -3.96 0.58
N SER A 62 0.65 -4.89 0.09
CA SER A 62 -0.80 -4.90 0.33
C SER A 62 -1.15 -4.96 1.82
N SER A 63 -2.30 -4.39 2.17
CA SER A 63 -2.85 -4.56 3.52
C SER A 63 -3.23 -6.02 3.77
N GLU A 64 -3.19 -6.43 5.03
CA GLU A 64 -3.74 -7.71 5.46
C GLU A 64 -5.23 -7.82 5.09
N LEU A 65 -5.64 -9.04 4.73
CA LEU A 65 -7.05 -9.32 4.47
C LEU A 65 -7.82 -9.22 5.78
N LYS A 66 -8.96 -8.53 5.74
CA LYS A 66 -9.88 -8.47 6.88
C LYS A 66 -10.85 -9.64 6.81
N GLU A 67 -11.21 -10.18 7.97
CA GLU A 67 -12.24 -11.21 8.05
C GLU A 67 -13.60 -10.64 7.66
N ILE A 68 -14.39 -11.45 6.94
CA ILE A 68 -15.72 -11.06 6.46
C ILE A 68 -16.84 -11.30 7.48
N SER A 69 -16.56 -12.08 8.54
CA SER A 69 -17.58 -12.50 9.49
C SER A 69 -17.91 -11.37 10.46
N TRP A 70 -19.19 -11.02 10.55
CA TRP A 70 -19.63 -10.04 11.54
C TRP A 70 -19.34 -10.49 12.98
N ALA A 71 -19.45 -11.80 13.24
CA ALA A 71 -19.16 -12.36 14.55
C ALA A 71 -17.69 -12.15 14.97
N SER A 72 -16.75 -12.13 14.02
CA SER A 72 -15.35 -11.93 14.37
C SER A 72 -15.00 -10.47 14.66
N GLU A 73 -15.60 -9.52 13.95
CA GLU A 73 -15.52 -8.10 14.30
C GLU A 73 -16.16 -7.84 15.68
N MET A 74 -17.31 -8.45 15.96
CA MET A 74 -18.02 -8.26 17.24
C MET A 74 -17.29 -8.82 18.46
N ARG A 75 -16.36 -9.78 18.30
CA ARG A 75 -15.53 -10.27 19.42
C ARG A 75 -14.68 -9.17 20.06
N TYR A 76 -14.32 -8.13 19.31
CA TYR A 76 -13.46 -7.04 19.78
C TYR A 76 -14.24 -5.80 20.21
N ARG A 77 -15.57 -5.78 20.02
CA ARG A 77 -16.44 -4.63 20.34
C ARG A 77 -17.08 -4.78 21.71
N LYS A 78 -17.19 -3.70 22.48
CA LYS A 78 -17.90 -3.71 23.76
C LYS A 78 -19.38 -3.38 23.56
N ILE A 79 -20.20 -3.82 24.51
CA ILE A 79 -21.64 -3.51 24.54
C ILE A 79 -21.88 -2.00 24.52
N ASP A 80 -21.05 -1.22 25.22
CA ASP A 80 -21.18 0.23 25.32
C ASP A 80 -20.94 0.94 23.98
N ASP A 81 -20.03 0.41 23.15
CA ASP A 81 -19.74 0.95 21.82
C ASP A 81 -20.98 0.85 20.92
N VAL A 82 -21.65 -0.31 20.96
CA VAL A 82 -22.83 -0.62 20.14
C VAL A 82 -24.09 0.02 20.72
N HIS A 83 -24.20 0.09 22.04
CA HIS A 83 -25.39 0.59 22.74
C HIS A 83 -25.38 2.11 22.97
N SER A 84 -24.32 2.81 22.57
CA SER A 84 -24.22 4.28 22.63
C SER A 84 -25.34 5.02 21.87
N ARG A 85 -25.94 4.38 20.85
CA ARG A 85 -27.10 4.83 20.06
C ARG A 85 -27.13 6.35 19.88
N LEU A 86 -26.05 6.91 19.33
CA LEU A 86 -25.84 8.37 19.21
C LEU A 86 -27.00 9.10 18.52
N GLY A 87 -27.69 8.47 17.57
CA GLY A 87 -28.89 9.02 16.93
C GLY A 87 -30.08 9.25 17.87
N PHE A 88 -30.05 8.68 19.07
CA PHE A 88 -31.04 8.85 20.15
C PHE A 88 -30.40 9.42 21.42
N ALA A 89 -29.24 10.08 21.30
CA ALA A 89 -28.57 10.67 22.46
C ALA A 89 -29.45 11.75 23.11
N SER A 90 -29.62 11.64 24.43
CA SER A 90 -30.28 12.67 25.25
C SER A 90 -29.23 13.50 25.97
N PHE A 91 -29.31 14.82 25.80
CA PHE A 91 -28.44 15.78 26.51
C PHE A 91 -28.97 16.16 27.90
N ASN A 92 -30.15 15.65 28.27
CA ASN A 92 -30.74 15.84 29.60
C ASN A 92 -30.25 14.74 30.55
N HIS A 93 -28.95 14.71 30.84
CA HIS A 93 -28.34 13.77 31.79
C HIS A 93 -27.55 14.50 32.88
N ARG A 94 -27.24 13.78 33.96
CA ARG A 94 -26.54 14.30 35.16
C ARG A 94 -25.13 14.84 34.87
N GLY A 95 -24.55 14.50 33.72
CA GLY A 95 -23.23 14.98 33.32
C GLY A 95 -23.13 16.50 33.24
N LYS A 96 -24.23 17.19 32.93
CA LYS A 96 -24.27 18.67 32.94
C LYS A 96 -23.98 19.26 34.33
N GLN A 97 -24.47 18.64 35.40
CA GLN A 97 -24.24 19.12 36.77
C GLN A 97 -22.90 18.64 37.33
N LEU A 98 -22.43 17.47 36.89
CA LEU A 98 -21.17 16.89 37.36
C LEU A 98 -19.93 17.47 36.67
N TYR A 99 -20.06 17.90 35.40
CA TYR A 99 -18.92 18.32 34.56
C TYR A 99 -19.12 19.68 33.87
N GLY A 100 -20.27 20.34 34.00
CA GLY A 100 -20.62 21.55 33.24
C GLY A 100 -19.89 22.85 33.59
N GLY A 101 -18.79 22.79 34.37
CA GLY A 101 -18.01 23.96 34.77
C GLY A 101 -16.50 23.77 34.81
N LYS A 102 -15.97 22.59 34.46
CA LYS A 102 -14.53 22.36 34.31
C LYS A 102 -14.30 21.58 33.03
N ALA A 103 -13.49 22.12 32.12
CA ALA A 103 -12.97 21.34 31.01
C ALA A 103 -12.29 20.09 31.58
N PRO A 104 -12.54 18.89 31.02
CA PRO A 104 -11.88 17.68 31.49
C PRO A 104 -10.37 17.87 31.34
N ALA A 105 -9.62 17.62 32.42
CA ALA A 105 -8.17 17.53 32.34
C ALA A 105 -7.82 16.36 31.42
N GLU A 106 -6.98 16.63 30.42
CA GLU A 106 -6.44 15.64 29.47
C GLU A 106 -5.76 14.46 30.17
#